data_AF-A0A7S1XMV6-F1
#
_entry.id   AF-A0A7S1XMV6-F1
#
_cell.length_a   1.000
_cell.length_b   1.000
_cell.length_c   1.000
_cell.angle_alpha   90.00
_cell.angle_beta   90.00
_cell.angle_gamma   90.00
#
_symmetry.space_group_name_H-M   'P 1'
#
loop_
_entity.id
_entity.type
_entity.pdbx_description
1 polymer ?
#
loop_
_entity_poly.entity_id
_entity_poly.type
_entity_poly.pdbx_seq_one_letter_code
_entity_poly.pdbx_strand_id
1 'polypeptide(L)'
;NVLVNIRDCRLKLCDFGLSRVLADEEFFTDYVVTRWYRAPEIMLAVDHYYGEVDVWAAGCILTEMMIRDVLFRGDTYLEMLSLHFQFVGSMEEADLRKFVNNPRALRFALGLPQAQPVNLKELISSGTDDARDLVSNMLKINPDERFTVQQCLEHPFLSDYYSAEEDLHKEEEVAAADWAEKHRGQAHEEHIINMGDIEAVDLRSHHAKRELQKVLLGDILEHFHPEKKDLFEESAILHPHRRRVSA
;
A
#
# COMPACT_ATOMS: atom_id res chain seq x y z
N ASN A 1 6.57 5.32 -8.21
CA ASN A 1 5.18 5.80 -8.02
C ASN A 1 4.75 5.93 -6.56
N VAL A 2 5.68 5.77 -5.61
CA VAL A 2 5.46 6.10 -4.19
C VAL A 2 6.36 7.29 -3.87
N LEU A 3 5.77 8.44 -3.57
CA LEU A 3 6.48 9.66 -3.18
C LEU A 3 6.61 9.70 -1.66
N VAL A 4 7.79 10.10 -1.18
CA VAL A 4 8.08 10.24 0.25
C VAL A 4 8.38 11.69 0.57
N ASN A 5 7.66 12.27 1.53
CA ASN A 5 8.09 13.54 2.12
C ASN A 5 9.22 13.28 3.11
N ILE A 6 10.43 13.73 2.78
CA ILE A 6 11.64 13.51 3.59
C ILE A 6 11.60 14.13 4.99
N ARG A 7 10.66 15.06 5.26
CA ARG A 7 10.58 15.75 6.56
C ARG A 7 9.69 15.03 7.57
N ASP A 8 8.66 14.34 7.09
CA ASP A 8 7.63 13.74 7.95
C ASP A 8 7.29 12.30 7.54
N CYS A 9 8.07 11.71 6.63
CA CYS A 9 7.92 10.35 6.10
C CYS A 9 6.53 10.02 5.54
N ARG A 10 5.70 11.02 5.24
CA ARG A 10 4.39 10.76 4.62
C ARG A 10 4.56 10.23 3.20
N LEU A 11 3.88 9.12 2.95
CA LEU A 11 3.84 8.46 1.66
C LEU A 11 2.62 8.95 0.88
N LYS A 12 2.79 9.14 -0.44
CA LYS A 12 1.70 9.39 -1.36
C LYS A 12 1.91 8.60 -2.65
N LEU A 13 0.86 7.92 -3.09
CA LEU A 13 0.84 7.32 -4.42
C LEU A 13 0.72 8.43 -5.47
N CYS A 14 1.39 8.23 -6.60
CA CYS A 14 1.33 9.12 -7.76
C CYS A 14 1.22 8.29 -9.04
N ASP A 15 0.99 8.97 -10.17
CA ASP A 15 0.99 8.38 -11.51
C ASP A 15 -0.11 7.30 -11.69
N PHE A 16 -1.36 7.75 -11.67
CA PHE A 16 -2.56 6.95 -11.90
C PHE A 16 -2.90 6.79 -13.40
N GLY A 17 -1.96 7.08 -14.31
CA GLY A 17 -2.20 7.03 -15.76
C GLY A 17 -2.51 5.62 -16.29
N LEU A 18 -2.13 4.59 -15.53
CA LEU A 18 -2.43 3.19 -15.82
C LEU A 18 -3.58 2.61 -14.99
N SER A 19 -4.18 3.40 -14.08
CA SER A 19 -5.32 2.94 -13.29
C SER A 19 -6.54 2.68 -14.19
N ARG A 20 -7.37 1.71 -13.81
CA ARG A 20 -8.56 1.28 -14.56
C ARG A 20 -9.73 1.08 -13.60
N VAL A 21 -10.94 1.30 -14.11
CA VAL A 21 -12.18 1.02 -13.37
C VAL A 21 -12.59 -0.42 -13.69
N LEU A 22 -12.93 -1.21 -12.66
CA LEU A 22 -13.23 -2.65 -12.77
C LEU A 22 -14.46 -2.99 -13.64
N ALA A 23 -15.22 -1.99 -14.10
CA ALA A 23 -16.42 -2.17 -14.90
C ALA A 23 -16.15 -2.35 -16.41
N ASP A 24 -14.93 -2.05 -16.89
CA ASP A 24 -14.60 -2.22 -18.30
C ASP A 24 -14.11 -3.65 -18.55
N GLU A 25 -14.95 -4.46 -19.21
CA GLU A 25 -14.61 -5.77 -19.81
C GLU A 25 -13.64 -5.63 -21.00
N GLU A 26 -12.65 -4.74 -20.90
CA GLU A 26 -11.68 -4.53 -21.98
C GLU A 26 -10.47 -5.44 -21.82
N PHE A 27 -10.23 -6.26 -22.85
CA PHE A 27 -9.01 -7.06 -23.00
C PHE A 27 -7.77 -6.16 -22.93
N PHE A 28 -6.97 -6.36 -21.89
CA PHE A 28 -5.78 -5.56 -21.62
C PHE A 28 -4.65 -5.91 -22.57
N THR A 29 -4.24 -4.93 -23.38
CA THR A 29 -3.14 -5.10 -24.34
C THR A 29 -1.78 -5.02 -23.67
N ASP A 30 -0.83 -5.76 -24.27
CA ASP A 30 0.55 -5.87 -23.84
C ASP A 30 1.32 -4.53 -24.00
N TYR A 31 2.05 -4.15 -22.94
CA TYR A 31 3.20 -3.20 -22.87
C TYR A 31 2.92 -1.67 -22.92
N VAL A 32 3.58 -0.78 -22.14
CA VAL A 32 5.03 -0.54 -21.93
C VAL A 32 5.27 0.18 -20.56
N VAL A 33 5.63 -0.53 -19.47
CA VAL A 33 6.15 0.05 -18.19
C VAL A 33 7.06 -0.98 -17.48
N THR A 34 7.87 -0.54 -16.50
CA THR A 34 8.68 -1.36 -15.59
C THR A 34 7.94 -2.62 -15.12
N ARG A 35 8.49 -3.79 -15.44
CA ARG A 35 7.81 -5.10 -15.26
C ARG A 35 8.03 -5.75 -13.91
N TRP A 36 8.99 -5.27 -13.13
CA TRP A 36 9.48 -5.93 -11.92
C TRP A 36 8.42 -6.10 -10.80
N TYR A 37 7.34 -5.32 -10.87
CA TYR A 37 6.23 -5.35 -9.91
C TYR A 37 4.94 -5.95 -10.52
N ARG A 38 5.00 -6.50 -11.74
CA ARG A 38 3.82 -7.01 -12.44
C ARG A 38 3.39 -8.35 -11.84
N ALA A 39 2.10 -8.48 -11.53
CA ALA A 39 1.52 -9.69 -10.97
C ALA A 39 1.51 -10.87 -11.97
N PRO A 40 1.65 -12.13 -11.50
CA PRO A 40 1.73 -13.31 -12.35
C PRO A 40 0.48 -13.54 -13.21
N GLU A 41 -0.71 -13.19 -12.75
CA GLU A 41 -1.98 -13.35 -13.48
C GLU A 41 -2.02 -12.50 -14.77
N ILE A 42 -1.45 -11.29 -14.74
CA ILE A 42 -1.24 -10.46 -15.94
C ILE A 42 -0.30 -11.21 -16.90
N MET A 43 0.68 -11.93 -16.35
CA MET A 43 1.67 -12.70 -17.12
C MET A 43 1.22 -14.12 -17.49
N LEU A 44 0.08 -14.57 -17.00
CA LEU A 44 -0.53 -15.84 -17.38
C LEU A 44 -1.73 -15.60 -18.31
N ALA A 45 -2.04 -14.34 -18.61
CA ALA A 45 -3.21 -13.90 -19.35
C ALA A 45 -4.49 -14.54 -18.78
N VAL A 46 -4.65 -14.41 -17.46
CA VAL A 46 -5.87 -14.80 -16.77
C VAL A 46 -6.99 -13.85 -17.17
N ASP A 47 -8.17 -14.39 -17.44
CA ASP A 47 -9.29 -13.65 -18.04
C ASP A 47 -9.82 -12.52 -17.14
N HIS A 48 -9.72 -12.69 -15.81
CA HIS A 48 -10.19 -11.72 -14.82
C HIS A 48 -9.12 -11.51 -13.76
N TYR A 49 -8.81 -10.25 -13.46
CA TYR A 49 -7.96 -9.84 -12.35
C TYR A 49 -8.48 -8.50 -11.80
N TYR A 50 -8.35 -8.30 -10.49
CA TYR A 50 -8.88 -7.11 -9.81
C TYR A 50 -7.78 -6.45 -8.97
N GLY A 51 -8.11 -5.98 -7.76
CA GLY A 51 -7.19 -5.27 -6.89
C GLY A 51 -6.04 -6.13 -6.35
N GLU A 52 -6.08 -7.45 -6.54
CA GLU A 52 -5.02 -8.36 -6.09
C GLU A 52 -3.70 -8.06 -6.80
N VAL A 53 -3.72 -7.53 -8.02
CA VAL A 53 -2.50 -7.15 -8.77
C VAL A 53 -1.70 -6.08 -8.01
N ASP A 54 -2.39 -5.18 -7.32
CA ASP A 54 -1.77 -4.13 -6.52
C ASP A 54 -1.19 -4.69 -5.21
N VAL A 55 -1.82 -5.71 -4.63
CA VAL A 55 -1.28 -6.42 -3.47
C VAL A 55 0.03 -7.13 -3.82
N TRP A 56 0.12 -7.76 -5.00
CA TRP A 56 1.38 -8.34 -5.47
C TRP A 56 2.50 -7.28 -5.58
N ALA A 57 2.19 -6.16 -6.23
CA ALA A 57 3.14 -5.06 -6.37
C ALA A 57 3.58 -4.51 -5.01
N ALA A 58 2.66 -4.36 -4.07
CA ALA A 58 2.95 -3.94 -2.70
C ALA A 58 3.82 -4.97 -1.96
N GLY A 59 3.59 -6.28 -2.15
CA GLY A 59 4.42 -7.35 -1.58
C GLY A 59 5.85 -7.33 -2.11
N CYS A 60 6.01 -7.04 -3.41
CA CYS A 60 7.33 -6.85 -4.03
C CYS A 60 8.06 -5.65 -3.42
N ILE A 61 7.38 -4.50 -3.29
CA ILE A 61 7.95 -3.28 -2.69
C ILE A 61 8.30 -3.52 -1.22
N LEU A 62 7.43 -4.17 -0.45
CA LEU A 62 7.68 -4.48 0.96
C LEU A 62 8.94 -5.35 1.12
N THR A 63 9.05 -6.39 0.30
CA THR A 63 10.22 -7.27 0.29
C THR A 63 11.49 -6.51 -0.11
N GLU A 64 11.42 -5.69 -1.18
CA GLU A 64 12.53 -4.85 -1.63
C GLU A 64 12.99 -3.86 -0.56
N MET A 65 12.07 -3.28 0.22
CA MET A 65 12.44 -2.41 1.35
C MET A 65 13.22 -3.15 2.43
N MET A 66 12.89 -4.44 2.67
CA MET A 66 13.55 -5.26 3.68
C MET A 66 14.91 -5.78 3.23
N ILE A 67 15.04 -6.21 1.97
CA ILE A 67 16.29 -6.79 1.44
C ILE A 67 17.21 -5.75 0.77
N ARG A 68 16.71 -4.53 0.52
CA ARG A 68 17.42 -3.41 -0.13
C ARG A 68 17.89 -3.70 -1.55
N ASP A 69 17.24 -4.65 -2.22
CA ASP A 69 17.43 -4.99 -3.63
C ASP A 69 16.08 -5.37 -4.25
N VAL A 70 15.98 -5.22 -5.57
CA VAL A 70 14.77 -5.53 -6.34
C VAL A 70 14.51 -7.03 -6.27
N LEU A 71 13.29 -7.41 -5.88
CA LEU A 71 12.91 -8.81 -5.73
C LEU A 71 12.95 -9.60 -7.05
N PHE A 72 12.37 -9.03 -8.12
CA PHE A 72 12.29 -9.68 -9.43
C PHE A 72 12.88 -8.80 -10.53
N ARG A 73 14.03 -9.21 -11.07
CA ARG A 73 14.74 -8.47 -12.14
C ARG A 73 14.73 -9.27 -13.44
N GLY A 74 13.55 -9.42 -14.04
CA GLY A 74 13.39 -10.05 -15.36
C GLY A 74 13.41 -9.02 -16.49
N ASP A 75 14.16 -9.31 -17.56
CA ASP A 75 14.24 -8.45 -18.74
C ASP A 75 13.12 -8.76 -19.74
N THR A 76 12.69 -10.03 -19.76
CA THR A 76 11.57 -10.49 -20.58
C THR A 76 10.37 -10.95 -19.75
N TYR A 77 9.23 -11.09 -20.43
CA TYR A 77 8.02 -11.64 -19.83
C TYR A 77 8.22 -13.07 -19.31
N LEU A 78 8.88 -13.91 -20.10
CA LEU A 78 9.12 -15.30 -19.75
C LEU A 78 10.09 -15.42 -18.57
N GLU A 79 11.11 -14.54 -18.51
CA GLU A 79 12.03 -14.49 -17.37
C GLU A 79 11.34 -14.05 -16.09
N MET A 80 10.54 -12.98 -16.13
CA MET A 80 9.74 -12.55 -14.98
C MET A 80 8.84 -13.66 -14.45
N LEU A 81 8.12 -14.35 -15.35
CA LEU A 81 7.26 -15.47 -14.94
C LEU A 81 8.09 -16.62 -14.35
N SER A 82 9.27 -16.91 -14.93
CA SER A 82 10.20 -17.90 -14.37
C SER A 82 10.67 -17.52 -12.96
N LEU A 83 10.99 -16.24 -12.71
CA LEU A 83 11.38 -15.74 -11.41
C LEU A 83 10.26 -15.88 -10.37
N HIS A 84 9.01 -15.62 -10.77
CA HIS A 84 7.85 -15.82 -9.88
C HIS A 84 7.73 -17.27 -9.41
N PHE A 85 7.80 -18.24 -10.34
CA PHE A 85 7.76 -19.67 -10.00
C PHE A 85 9.01 -20.15 -9.24
N GLN A 86 10.19 -19.57 -9.51
CA GLN A 86 11.39 -19.86 -8.71
C GLN A 86 11.25 -19.36 -7.27
N PHE A 87 10.52 -18.26 -7.06
CA PHE A 87 10.29 -17.70 -5.74
C PHE A 87 9.27 -18.50 -4.92
N VAL A 88 8.11 -18.80 -5.51
CA VAL A 88 7.04 -19.54 -4.79
C VAL A 88 7.22 -21.06 -4.82
N GLY A 89 8.08 -21.57 -5.69
CA GLY A 89 8.21 -23.00 -5.99
C GLY A 89 7.32 -23.45 -7.15
N SER A 90 7.61 -24.65 -7.67
CA SER A 90 6.77 -25.29 -8.68
C SER A 90 5.34 -25.50 -8.16
N MET A 91 4.35 -25.32 -9.03
CA MET A 91 2.96 -25.64 -8.74
C MET A 91 2.51 -26.88 -9.54
N GLU A 92 1.61 -27.66 -8.95
CA GLU A 92 0.99 -28.80 -9.63
C GLU A 92 -0.01 -28.32 -10.69
N GLU A 93 -0.18 -29.12 -11.74
CA GLU A 93 -1.13 -28.81 -12.82
C GLU A 93 -2.56 -28.60 -12.30
N ALA A 94 -2.97 -29.38 -11.30
CA ALA A 94 -4.29 -29.26 -10.69
C ALA A 94 -4.52 -27.88 -10.03
N ASP A 95 -3.47 -27.30 -9.43
CA ASP A 95 -3.56 -25.99 -8.78
C ASP A 95 -3.53 -24.85 -9.80
N LEU A 96 -2.67 -24.95 -10.82
CA LEU A 96 -2.62 -23.96 -11.90
C LEU A 96 -3.94 -23.87 -12.66
N ARG A 97 -4.61 -25.02 -12.90
CA ARG A 97 -5.90 -25.08 -13.59
C ARG A 97 -7.05 -24.42 -12.84
N LYS A 98 -6.88 -24.06 -11.56
CA LYS A 98 -7.91 -23.33 -10.80
C LYS A 98 -8.12 -21.91 -11.33
N PHE A 99 -7.05 -21.28 -11.85
CA PHE A 99 -7.07 -19.87 -12.26
C PHE A 99 -6.42 -19.60 -13.64
N VAL A 100 -5.67 -20.56 -14.21
CA VAL A 100 -5.05 -20.43 -15.54
C VAL A 100 -5.84 -21.20 -16.59
N ASN A 101 -6.63 -20.49 -17.40
CA ASN A 101 -7.38 -21.07 -18.51
C ASN A 101 -6.57 -21.16 -19.81
N ASN A 102 -5.51 -20.36 -19.95
CA ASN A 102 -4.71 -20.27 -21.17
C ASN A 102 -3.78 -21.51 -21.32
N PRO A 103 -4.00 -22.38 -22.34
CA PRO A 103 -3.20 -23.60 -22.49
C PRO A 103 -1.72 -23.35 -22.77
N ARG A 104 -1.36 -22.21 -23.39
CA ARG A 104 0.04 -21.85 -23.66
C ARG A 104 0.73 -21.43 -22.36
N ALA A 105 0.06 -20.62 -21.54
CA ALA A 105 0.57 -20.20 -20.24
C ALA A 105 0.75 -21.40 -19.30
N LEU A 106 -0.24 -22.30 -19.25
CA LEU A 106 -0.16 -23.54 -18.47
C LEU A 106 1.02 -24.41 -18.91
N ARG A 107 1.17 -24.64 -20.22
CA ARG A 107 2.30 -25.43 -20.76
C ARG A 107 3.65 -24.79 -20.44
N PHE A 108 3.74 -23.46 -20.47
CA PHE A 108 4.96 -22.76 -20.10
C PHE A 108 5.29 -22.97 -18.62
N ALA A 109 4.34 -22.71 -17.71
CA ALA A 109 4.53 -22.86 -16.27
C ALA A 109 4.94 -24.30 -15.88
N LEU A 110 4.27 -25.31 -16.44
CA LEU A 110 4.59 -26.73 -16.22
C LEU A 110 5.92 -27.17 -16.86
N GLY A 111 6.40 -26.43 -17.86
CA GLY A 111 7.65 -26.70 -18.55
C GLY A 111 8.88 -26.07 -17.89
N LEU A 112 8.69 -25.25 -16.85
CA LEU A 112 9.80 -24.65 -16.11
C LEU A 112 10.58 -25.71 -15.31
N PRO A 113 11.90 -25.50 -15.08
CA PRO A 113 12.65 -26.34 -14.18
C PRO A 113 11.99 -26.40 -12.79
N GLN A 114 11.97 -27.60 -12.20
CA GLN A 114 11.41 -27.77 -10.87
C GLN A 114 12.18 -26.93 -9.83
N ALA A 115 11.45 -26.15 -9.05
CA ALA A 115 11.99 -25.25 -8.04
C ALA A 115 11.30 -25.49 -6.68
N GLN A 116 12.08 -25.36 -5.61
CA GLN A 116 11.53 -25.27 -4.26
C GLN A 116 11.24 -23.81 -3.91
N PRO A 117 10.25 -23.53 -3.05
CA PRO A 117 9.99 -22.18 -2.58
C PRO A 117 11.24 -21.58 -1.93
N VAL A 118 11.44 -20.28 -2.13
CA VAL A 118 12.54 -19.54 -1.48
C VAL A 118 12.36 -19.56 0.04
N ASN A 119 13.46 -19.74 0.75
CA ASN A 119 13.47 -19.60 2.20
C ASN A 119 13.35 -18.12 2.60
N LEU A 120 12.14 -17.68 2.92
CA LEU A 120 11.88 -16.29 3.34
C LEU A 120 12.66 -15.88 4.60
N LYS A 121 13.05 -16.83 5.46
CA LYS A 121 13.89 -16.52 6.63
C LYS A 121 15.31 -16.13 6.22
N GLU A 122 15.84 -16.74 5.17
CA GLU A 122 17.17 -16.39 4.64
C GLU A 122 17.10 -15.12 3.79
N LEU A 123 16.10 -15.01 2.91
CA LEU A 123 15.91 -13.85 2.05
C LEU A 123 15.67 -12.58 2.88
N ILE A 124 14.71 -12.64 3.82
CA ILE A 124 14.32 -11.53 4.69
C ILE A 124 14.94 -11.76 6.07
N SER A 125 16.27 -11.81 6.13
CA SER A 125 17.01 -12.15 7.35
C SER A 125 16.80 -11.16 8.51
N SER A 126 16.62 -9.87 8.20
CA SER A 126 16.39 -8.80 9.18
C SER A 126 14.92 -8.61 9.58
N GLY A 127 13.97 -9.29 8.92
CA GLY A 127 12.54 -9.15 9.18
C GLY A 127 12.05 -9.98 10.38
N THR A 128 10.90 -9.59 10.93
CA THR A 128 10.17 -10.40 11.91
C THR A 128 9.49 -11.60 11.23
N ASP A 129 9.02 -12.58 12.02
CA ASP A 129 8.23 -13.68 11.45
C ASP A 129 6.90 -13.17 10.89
N ASP A 130 6.26 -12.18 11.52
CA ASP A 130 5.04 -11.54 11.00
C ASP A 130 5.29 -10.83 9.66
N ALA A 131 6.45 -10.20 9.49
CA ALA A 131 6.83 -9.57 8.22
C ALA A 131 6.89 -10.59 7.08
N ARG A 132 7.53 -11.74 7.36
CA ARG A 132 7.67 -12.84 6.40
C ARG A 132 6.33 -13.49 6.10
N ASP A 133 5.48 -13.66 7.13
CA ASP A 133 4.13 -14.21 6.97
C ASP A 133 3.29 -13.32 6.05
N LEU A 134 3.27 -12.01 6.31
CA LEU A 134 2.56 -11.04 5.46
C LEU A 134 3.06 -11.12 4.01
N VAL A 135 4.38 -11.06 3.79
CA VAL A 135 4.97 -11.18 2.44
C VAL A 135 4.55 -12.47 1.76
N SER A 136 4.56 -13.60 2.48
CA SER A 136 4.18 -14.91 1.92
C SER A 136 2.72 -14.98 1.48
N ASN A 137 1.85 -14.20 2.14
CA ASN A 137 0.42 -14.10 1.82
C ASN A 137 0.11 -13.03 0.76
N MET A 138 0.98 -12.02 0.58
CA MET A 138 0.91 -11.06 -0.53
C MET A 138 1.47 -11.61 -1.85
N LEU A 139 2.46 -12.51 -1.79
CA LEU A 139 3.18 -13.05 -2.96
C LEU A 139 2.73 -14.46 -3.33
N LYS A 140 1.42 -14.65 -3.52
CA LYS A 140 0.82 -15.89 -4.06
C LYS A 140 0.64 -15.79 -5.57
N ILE A 141 0.92 -16.88 -6.29
CA ILE A 141 0.70 -16.93 -7.75
C ILE A 141 -0.79 -16.94 -8.09
N ASN A 142 -1.57 -17.75 -7.38
CA ASN A 142 -3.03 -17.73 -7.50
C ASN A 142 -3.56 -16.44 -6.84
N PRO A 143 -4.16 -15.50 -7.60
CA PRO A 143 -4.67 -14.26 -7.02
C PRO A 143 -5.77 -14.50 -5.98
N ASP A 144 -6.56 -15.56 -6.13
CA ASP A 144 -7.65 -15.90 -5.19
C ASP A 144 -7.14 -16.35 -3.81
N GLU A 145 -5.88 -16.76 -3.73
CA GLU A 145 -5.22 -17.15 -2.48
C GLU A 145 -4.41 -16.01 -1.86
N ARG A 146 -4.31 -14.87 -2.55
CA ARG A 146 -3.60 -13.69 -2.10
C ARG A 146 -4.45 -12.94 -1.07
N PHE A 147 -3.83 -12.37 -0.05
CA PHE A 147 -4.56 -11.50 0.86
C PHE A 147 -5.19 -10.32 0.13
N THR A 148 -6.38 -9.94 0.59
CA THR A 148 -6.97 -8.65 0.23
C THR A 148 -6.22 -7.51 0.93
N VAL A 149 -6.43 -6.28 0.46
CA VAL A 149 -5.87 -5.09 1.12
C VAL A 149 -6.29 -5.04 2.59
N GLN A 150 -7.57 -5.32 2.88
CA GLN A 150 -8.08 -5.34 4.25
C GLN A 150 -7.35 -6.37 5.12
N GLN A 151 -7.18 -7.60 4.62
CA GLN A 151 -6.45 -8.65 5.33
C GLN A 151 -4.99 -8.26 5.57
N CYS A 152 -4.37 -7.54 4.64
CA CYS A 152 -3.02 -7.02 4.84
C CYS A 152 -2.98 -5.96 5.95
N LEU A 153 -3.92 -5.01 5.95
CA LEU A 153 -4.01 -3.94 6.96
C LEU A 153 -4.26 -4.49 8.37
N GLU A 154 -5.12 -5.50 8.49
CA GLU A 154 -5.43 -6.18 9.76
C GLU A 154 -4.34 -7.17 10.23
N HIS A 155 -3.29 -7.38 9.44
CA HIS A 155 -2.24 -8.33 9.76
C HIS A 155 -1.42 -7.89 10.99
N PRO A 156 -0.98 -8.81 11.88
CA PRO A 156 -0.18 -8.48 13.06
C PRO A 156 1.07 -7.63 12.78
N PHE A 157 1.69 -7.80 11.61
CA PHE A 157 2.82 -6.96 11.18
C PHE A 157 2.50 -5.45 11.13
N LEU A 158 1.24 -5.08 10.89
CA LEU A 158 0.78 -3.68 10.79
C LEU A 158 -0.04 -3.23 12.00
N SER A 159 -0.15 -4.04 13.07
CA SER A 159 -1.03 -3.76 14.21
C SER A 159 -0.72 -2.45 14.93
N ASP A 160 0.54 -2.02 14.92
CA ASP A 160 0.98 -0.77 15.56
C ASP A 160 0.60 0.47 14.73
N TYR A 161 0.23 0.28 13.47
CA TYR A 161 0.00 1.37 12.51
C TYR A 161 -1.43 1.44 12.00
N TYR A 162 -2.19 0.34 12.08
CA TYR A 162 -3.54 0.24 11.55
C TYR A 162 -4.56 0.02 12.67
N SER A 163 -5.62 0.83 12.65
CA SER A 163 -6.81 0.66 13.47
C SER A 163 -8.03 0.76 12.55
N ALA A 164 -8.85 -0.29 12.53
CA ALA A 164 -10.07 -0.33 11.73
C ALA A 164 -11.05 0.79 12.13
N GLU A 165 -11.09 1.16 13.41
CA GLU A 165 -11.92 2.27 13.88
C GLU A 165 -11.45 3.60 13.28
N GLU A 166 -10.13 3.86 13.25
CA GLU A 166 -9.60 5.10 12.67
C GLU A 166 -9.79 5.17 11.15
N ASP A 167 -9.78 4.03 10.47
CA ASP A 167 -9.92 4.00 9.00
C ASP A 167 -11.35 4.30 8.55
N LEU A 168 -12.35 3.76 9.26
CA LEU A 168 -13.77 4.07 9.03
C LEU A 168 -14.06 5.56 9.16
N HIS A 169 -13.49 6.23 10.16
CA HIS A 169 -13.67 7.68 10.33
C HIS A 169 -13.06 8.47 9.16
N LYS A 170 -11.93 8.01 8.58
CA LYS A 170 -11.32 8.65 7.41
C LYS A 170 -12.17 8.47 6.16
N GLU A 171 -12.79 7.32 5.96
CA GLU A 171 -13.70 7.09 4.83
C GLU A 171 -14.92 8.02 4.89
N GLU A 172 -15.50 8.19 6.08
CA GLU A 172 -16.61 9.13 6.30
C GLU A 172 -16.20 10.59 6.04
N GLU A 173 -15.01 11.00 6.51
CA GLU A 173 -14.46 12.34 6.25
C GLU A 173 -14.22 12.59 4.74
N VAL A 174 -13.66 11.61 4.03
CA VAL A 174 -13.41 11.70 2.57
C VAL A 174 -14.74 11.75 1.82
N ALA A 175 -15.71 10.89 2.16
CA ALA A 175 -17.03 10.90 1.56
C ALA A 175 -17.76 12.25 1.80
N ALA A 176 -17.65 12.81 3.01
CA ALA A 176 -18.19 14.12 3.34
C ALA A 176 -17.50 15.25 2.54
N ALA A 177 -16.18 15.19 2.36
CA ALA A 177 -15.42 16.14 1.56
C ALA A 177 -15.80 16.08 0.07
N ASP A 178 -15.92 14.88 -0.48
CA ASP A 178 -16.38 14.62 -1.86
C ASP A 178 -17.82 15.10 -2.07
N TRP A 179 -18.70 14.84 -1.11
CA TRP A 179 -20.07 15.34 -1.13
C TRP A 179 -20.11 16.87 -1.11
N ALA A 180 -19.33 17.50 -0.22
CA ALA A 180 -19.24 18.96 -0.11
C ALA A 180 -18.62 19.61 -1.36
N GLU A 181 -17.69 18.93 -2.05
CA GLU A 181 -17.13 19.38 -3.32
C GLU A 181 -18.15 19.33 -4.46
N LYS A 182 -18.92 18.23 -4.56
CA LYS A 182 -19.96 18.07 -5.58
C LYS A 182 -21.11 19.07 -5.43
N HIS A 183 -21.46 19.45 -4.19
CA HIS A 183 -22.58 20.35 -3.90
C HIS A 183 -22.16 21.80 -3.63
N ARG A 184 -20.86 22.12 -3.76
CA ARG A 184 -20.29 23.45 -3.51
C ARG A 184 -20.92 24.57 -4.38
N GLY A 185 -21.58 24.20 -5.48
CA GLY A 185 -22.28 25.11 -6.40
C GLY A 185 -23.81 25.07 -6.37
N GLN A 186 -24.44 24.22 -5.54
CA GLN A 186 -25.90 24.07 -5.46
C GLN A 186 -26.52 24.74 -4.24
N ALA A 187 -25.71 25.35 -3.36
CA ALA A 187 -26.19 26.15 -2.24
C ALA A 187 -26.54 27.59 -2.68
N HIS A 188 -27.48 27.72 -3.61
CA HIS A 188 -28.33 28.90 -3.71
C HIS A 188 -29.76 28.40 -3.92
N GLU A 189 -30.59 28.71 -2.92
CA GLU A 189 -32.04 28.46 -2.80
C GLU A 189 -32.45 27.13 -2.12
N GLU A 190 -32.77 27.28 -0.84
CA GLU A 190 -33.82 26.58 -0.08
C GLU A 190 -33.62 25.10 0.28
N HIS A 191 -33.06 24.83 1.47
CA HIS A 191 -33.77 24.23 2.61
C HIS A 191 -32.83 24.14 3.82
N ILE A 192 -33.15 24.91 4.86
CA ILE A 192 -32.53 24.77 6.18
C ILE A 192 -33.07 23.48 6.79
N ILE A 193 -32.30 22.39 6.73
CA ILE A 193 -32.52 21.27 7.63
C ILE A 193 -31.99 21.71 9.00
N ASN A 194 -32.91 21.87 9.93
CA ASN A 194 -32.62 22.20 11.32
C ASN A 194 -32.07 20.94 12.01
N MET A 195 -30.74 20.75 11.96
CA MET A 195 -30.02 19.86 12.86
C MET A 195 -29.52 20.68 14.07
N GLY A 196 -30.39 20.82 15.07
CA GLY A 196 -29.92 20.99 16.43
C GLY A 196 -29.31 19.66 16.89
N ASP A 197 -28.18 19.74 17.60
CA ASP A 197 -27.51 18.66 18.33
C ASP A 197 -26.39 17.87 17.62
N ILE A 198 -25.56 18.56 16.84
CA ILE A 198 -24.13 18.19 16.78
C ILE A 198 -23.34 19.42 17.19
N GLU A 199 -22.70 19.36 18.36
CA GLU A 199 -21.65 20.29 18.72
C GLU A 199 -20.62 20.27 17.60
N ALA A 200 -20.66 21.30 16.75
CA ALA A 200 -19.61 21.60 15.81
C ALA A 200 -18.36 21.93 16.64
N VAL A 201 -17.58 20.90 16.96
CA VAL A 201 -16.20 21.07 17.37
C VAL A 201 -15.51 21.70 16.17
N ASP A 202 -15.31 23.02 16.27
CA ASP A 202 -14.56 23.82 15.32
C ASP A 202 -13.13 23.27 15.25
N LEU A 203 -12.90 22.33 14.33
CA LEU A 203 -11.59 21.75 14.02
C LEU A 203 -10.64 22.76 13.33
N ARG A 204 -10.97 24.06 13.33
CA ARG A 204 -10.02 25.14 13.02
C ARG A 204 -9.10 25.41 14.21
N SER A 205 -8.27 24.45 14.57
CA SER A 205 -6.97 24.84 15.12
C SER A 205 -5.86 23.91 14.63
N HIS A 206 -4.93 24.50 13.88
CA HIS A 206 -3.62 23.96 13.55
C HIS A 206 -2.79 23.49 14.78
N HIS A 207 -3.29 23.70 15.99
CA HIS A 207 -2.63 23.40 17.25
C HIS A 207 -2.84 21.94 17.70
N ALA A 208 -4.04 21.37 17.53
CA ALA A 208 -4.33 19.98 17.93
C ALA A 208 -3.63 18.95 17.04
N LYS A 209 -3.57 19.20 15.72
CA LYS A 209 -2.79 18.37 14.77
C LYS A 209 -1.28 18.40 15.06
N ARG A 210 -0.76 19.49 15.61
CA ARG A 210 0.68 19.66 15.91
C ARG A 210 1.11 18.92 17.18
N GLU A 211 0.25 18.81 18.19
CA GLU A 211 0.60 18.14 19.45
C GLU A 211 0.46 16.61 19.33
N LEU A 212 -0.53 16.10 18.59
CA LEU A 212 -0.64 14.67 18.27
C LEU A 212 0.52 14.18 17.38
N GLN A 213 1.01 15.01 16.46
CA GLN A 213 2.19 14.70 15.63
C GLN A 213 3.51 14.67 16.40
N LYS A 214 3.60 15.33 17.57
CA LYS A 214 4.83 15.34 18.39
C LYS A 214 4.95 14.12 19.28
N VAL A 215 3.83 13.64 19.82
CA VAL A 215 3.80 12.48 20.72
C VAL A 215 4.10 11.18 19.95
N LEU A 216 3.55 11.02 18.73
CA LEU A 216 3.80 9.84 17.90
C LEU A 216 5.24 9.77 17.32
N LEU A 217 5.90 10.91 17.16
CA LEU A 217 7.20 11.01 16.50
C LEU A 217 8.39 10.77 17.46
N GLY A 218 8.20 11.03 18.77
CA GLY A 218 9.22 10.78 19.79
C GLY A 218 9.52 9.29 19.96
N ASP A 219 8.47 8.47 19.99
CA ASP A 219 8.57 7.04 20.32
C ASP A 219 9.12 6.21 19.15
N ILE A 220 8.81 6.59 17.89
CA ILE A 220 9.29 5.88 16.69
C ILE A 220 10.78 6.15 16.46
N LEU A 221 11.26 7.35 16.72
CA LEU A 221 12.68 7.69 16.53
C LEU A 221 13.58 7.11 17.64
N GLU A 222 13.08 6.99 18.87
CA GLU A 222 13.80 6.28 19.95
C GLU A 222 13.97 4.78 19.66
N HIS A 223 13.05 4.17 18.90
CA HIS A 223 13.11 2.74 18.60
C HIS A 223 14.01 2.38 17.41
N PHE A 224 14.09 3.24 16.39
CA PHE A 224 14.76 2.89 15.12
C PHE A 224 16.06 3.69 14.83
N HIS A 225 16.25 4.88 15.41
CA HIS A 225 17.41 5.75 15.11
C HIS A 225 17.83 6.64 16.30
N PRO A 226 18.35 6.06 17.40
CA PRO A 226 18.71 6.79 18.63
C PRO A 226 19.78 7.87 18.41
N GLU A 227 20.60 7.76 17.37
CA GLU A 227 21.66 8.71 17.00
C GLU A 227 21.16 10.05 16.42
N LYS A 228 19.85 10.18 16.15
CA LYS A 228 19.26 11.41 15.56
C LYS A 228 18.54 12.30 16.57
N LYS A 229 18.67 12.01 17.87
CA LYS A 229 17.98 12.71 18.97
C LYS A 229 18.30 14.22 19.04
N ASP A 230 19.55 14.59 18.77
CA ASP A 230 20.04 15.96 18.96
C ASP A 230 19.56 16.96 17.87
N LEU A 231 19.03 16.47 16.75
CA LEU A 231 18.55 17.32 15.66
C LEU A 231 17.24 18.05 15.97
N PHE A 232 16.49 17.60 16.99
CA PHE A 232 15.19 18.16 17.34
C PHE A 232 15.22 19.17 18.48
N GLU A 233 16.18 19.08 19.41
CA GLU A 233 16.30 20.04 20.54
C GLU A 233 16.63 21.47 20.07
N GLU A 234 17.42 21.62 18.99
CA GLU A 234 17.76 22.96 18.46
C GLU A 234 16.60 23.64 17.72
N SER A 235 15.58 22.90 17.29
CA SER A 235 14.43 23.47 16.56
C SER A 235 13.32 24.01 17.46
N ALA A 236 13.32 23.65 18.75
CA ALA A 236 12.25 23.98 19.70
C ALA A 236 12.46 25.33 20.43
N ILE A 237 13.63 25.96 20.30
CA ILE A 237 13.94 27.23 20.95
C ILE A 237 13.91 28.35 19.90
N LEU A 238 12.72 28.84 19.53
CA LEU A 238 12.55 30.22 19.05
C LEU A 238 11.10 30.69 19.26
N HIS A 239 10.96 31.44 20.36
CA HIS A 239 9.95 32.47 20.72
C HIS A 239 8.58 32.08 21.33
N PRO A 240 8.43 32.32 22.65
CA PRO A 240 7.20 32.84 23.24
C PRO A 240 7.26 34.39 23.38
N HIS A 241 6.08 35.02 23.30
CA HIS A 241 5.75 36.40 23.67
C HIS A 241 5.86 37.52 22.61
N ARG A 242 4.77 37.73 21.87
CA ARG A 242 4.30 39.09 21.55
C ARG A 242 3.43 39.59 22.71
N ARG A 243 3.96 40.50 23.54
CA ARG A 243 3.13 41.40 24.35
C ARG A 243 2.68 42.57 23.47
N ARG A 244 1.36 42.79 23.41
CA ARG A 244 0.76 44.07 23.05
C ARG A 244 1.28 45.16 23.99
N VAL A 245 1.73 46.28 23.46
CA VAL A 245 1.60 47.60 24.10
C VAL A 245 1.27 48.61 23.00
N SER A 246 0.21 49.38 23.27
CA SER A 246 -0.27 50.55 22.55
C SER A 246 0.68 51.75 22.67
N ALA A 247 0.84 52.50 21.58
CA ALA A 247 0.78 53.96 21.51
C ALA A 247 0.68 54.35 20.03
#